data_AF-A0A1B6K6F3-F1
#
_entry.id   AF-A0A1B6K6F3-F1
#
_cell.length_a   1.000
_cell.length_b   1.000
_cell.length_c   1.000
_cell.angle_alpha   90.00
_cell.angle_beta   90.00
_cell.angle_gamma   90.00
#
_symmetry.space_group_name_H-M   'P 1'
#
loop_
_entity.id
_entity.type
_entity.pdbx_description
1 polymer ?
#
loop_
_entity_poly.entity_id
_entity_poly.type
_entity_poly.pdbx_seq_one_letter_code
_entity_poly.pdbx_strand_id
1 'polypeptide(L)'
;VGMPFLSEWVSRLSGWQDRVRVGEKEAPSLIKAEFHLSSDQISDTFLDIRAWKRGVVYVNGFNIGRYFSGGPQLTMYIPAPLLRAGQNTIMIFEHYVNAPTIQLLTDPIFL
;
A
#
# COMPACT_ATOMS: atom_id res chain seq x y z
N VAL A 1 13.17 8.58 -28.76
CA VAL A 1 14.34 8.53 -27.84
C VAL A 1 13.79 8.64 -26.44
N GLY A 2 13.92 7.59 -25.60
CA GLY A 2 13.40 7.63 -24.23
C GLY A 2 14.17 8.65 -23.39
N MET A 3 13.46 9.46 -22.61
CA MET A 3 14.12 10.36 -21.66
C MET A 3 14.89 9.53 -20.63
N PRO A 4 16.20 9.76 -20.43
CA PRO A 4 16.94 9.04 -19.42
C PRO A 4 16.41 9.47 -18.04
N PHE A 5 15.99 8.49 -17.24
CA PHE A 5 15.52 8.72 -15.87
C PHE A 5 16.74 8.96 -14.96
N LEU A 6 17.38 10.12 -15.10
CA LEU A 6 18.57 10.49 -14.34
C LEU A 6 18.16 10.91 -12.92
N SER A 7 18.93 10.47 -11.92
CA SER A 7 18.73 10.81 -10.50
C SER A 7 18.70 12.33 -10.26
N GLU A 8 19.48 13.07 -11.04
CA GLU A 8 19.52 14.53 -11.03
C GLU A 8 18.14 15.14 -11.31
N TRP A 9 17.39 14.61 -12.28
CA TRP A 9 16.06 15.12 -12.62
C TRP A 9 15.07 14.94 -11.47
N VAL A 10 15.05 13.77 -10.84
CA VAL A 10 14.19 13.48 -9.67
C VAL A 10 14.53 14.41 -8.51
N SER A 11 15.82 14.66 -8.25
CA SER A 11 16.27 15.55 -7.18
C SER A 11 15.92 17.03 -7.40
N ARG A 12 15.62 17.44 -8.63
CA ARG A 12 15.24 18.82 -9.00
C ARG A 12 13.73 19.06 -8.99
N LEU A 13 12.91 18.03 -8.73
CA LEU A 13 11.46 18.19 -8.64
C LEU A 13 11.10 19.10 -7.45
N SER A 14 10.44 20.21 -7.74
CA SER A 14 9.99 21.22 -6.77
C SER A 14 8.49 21.52 -6.96
N GLY A 15 7.88 22.28 -6.05
CA GLY A 15 6.45 22.58 -6.11
C GLY A 15 5.55 21.47 -5.57
N TRP A 16 6.10 20.53 -4.79
CA TRP A 16 5.32 19.60 -3.99
C TRP A 16 4.41 20.39 -3.05
N GLN A 17 3.11 20.10 -3.11
CA GLN A 17 2.11 20.70 -2.24
C GLN A 17 1.53 19.58 -1.37
N ASP A 18 1.57 19.76 -0.05
CA ASP A 18 0.82 18.94 0.88
C ASP A 18 -0.67 19.23 0.70
N ARG A 19 -1.29 18.50 -0.23
CA ARG A 19 -2.74 18.52 -0.40
C ARG A 19 -3.31 17.42 0.47
N VAL A 20 -3.55 17.73 1.74
CA VAL A 20 -4.39 16.91 2.61
C VAL A 20 -5.80 16.94 2.03
N ARG A 21 -6.13 15.96 1.18
CA ARG A 21 -7.48 15.77 0.66
C ARG A 21 -8.11 14.62 1.41
N VAL A 22 -9.04 14.95 2.28
CA VAL A 22 -9.89 13.98 2.96
C VAL A 22 -10.98 13.55 1.97
N GLY A 23 -11.04 12.26 1.63
CA GLY A 23 -12.08 11.69 0.75
C GLY A 23 -11.55 10.70 -0.28
N GLU A 24 -12.49 10.09 -1.01
CA GLU A 24 -12.19 9.25 -2.17
C GLU A 24 -11.71 10.12 -3.34
N LYS A 25 -10.67 9.66 -4.03
CA LYS A 25 -10.09 10.33 -5.18
C LYS A 25 -10.02 9.36 -6.34
N GLU A 26 -10.73 9.68 -7.41
CA GLU A 26 -10.68 8.96 -8.69
C GLU A 26 -9.41 9.32 -9.48
N ALA A 27 -8.25 9.02 -8.93
CA ALA A 27 -6.98 9.16 -9.63
C ALA A 27 -5.89 8.29 -8.99
N PRO A 28 -4.82 7.98 -9.75
CA PRO A 28 -3.63 7.36 -9.18
C PRO A 28 -3.13 8.13 -7.96
N SER A 29 -2.93 7.40 -6.86
CA SER A 29 -2.59 7.97 -5.57
C SER A 29 -1.63 7.05 -4.84
N LEU A 30 -0.63 7.65 -4.18
CA LEU A 30 0.24 6.96 -3.23
C LEU A 30 -0.28 7.25 -1.82
N ILE A 31 -0.74 6.21 -1.13
CA ILE A 31 -1.25 6.28 0.23
C ILE A 31 -0.19 5.69 1.16
N LYS A 32 0.11 6.37 2.25
CA LYS A 32 0.94 5.86 3.35
C LYS A 32 0.09 5.76 4.61
N ALA A 33 0.15 4.62 5.27
CA ALA A 33 -0.42 4.42 6.59
C ALA A 33 0.64 3.86 7.55
N GLU A 34 0.54 4.27 8.81
CA GLU A 34 1.43 3.83 9.87
C GLU A 34 0.60 3.21 10.99
N PHE A 35 1.12 2.14 11.58
CA PHE A 35 0.50 1.44 12.70
C PHE A 35 1.57 0.86 13.62
N HIS A 36 1.21 0.62 14.88
CA HIS A 36 2.12 0.07 15.87
C HIS A 36 1.72 -1.36 16.25
N LEU A 37 2.70 -2.25 16.35
CA LEU A 37 2.53 -3.62 16.84
C LEU A 37 3.40 -3.85 18.08
N SER A 38 2.86 -4.54 19.09
CA SER A 38 3.67 -5.15 20.14
C SER A 38 4.31 -6.45 19.64
N SER A 39 5.34 -6.95 20.34
CA SER A 39 6.08 -8.15 19.92
C SER A 39 5.21 -9.40 19.80
N ASP A 40 4.17 -9.52 20.63
CA ASP A 40 3.19 -10.62 20.65
C ASP A 40 2.15 -10.53 19.52
N GLN A 41 2.04 -9.38 18.84
CA GLN A 41 1.14 -9.18 17.71
C GLN A 41 1.76 -9.51 16.36
N ILE A 42 3.08 -9.76 16.32
CA ILE A 42 3.79 -10.08 15.07
C ILE A 42 3.37 -11.48 14.61
N SER A 43 2.61 -11.53 13.53
CA SER A 43 2.11 -12.76 12.92
C SER A 43 1.88 -12.55 11.43
N ASP A 44 1.74 -13.65 10.72
CA ASP A 44 1.31 -13.66 9.33
C ASP A 44 -0.09 -13.04 9.23
N THR A 45 -0.31 -12.20 8.22
CA THR A 45 -1.60 -11.51 8.07
C THR A 45 -1.91 -11.26 6.59
N PHE A 46 -3.11 -10.72 6.33
CA PHE A 46 -3.63 -10.50 4.99
C PHE A 46 -4.21 -9.10 4.88
N LEU A 47 -3.70 -8.30 3.94
CA LEU A 47 -4.32 -7.01 3.61
C LEU A 47 -5.60 -7.24 2.81
N ASP A 48 -6.72 -6.73 3.30
CA ASP A 48 -8.01 -6.75 2.60
C ASP A 48 -8.03 -5.73 1.45
N ILE A 49 -8.23 -6.22 0.23
CA ILE A 49 -8.26 -5.39 -0.98
C ILE A 49 -9.69 -5.20 -1.55
N ARG A 50 -10.74 -5.70 -0.89
CA ARG A 50 -12.12 -5.65 -1.42
C ARG A 50 -12.64 -4.24 -1.62
N ALA A 51 -12.21 -3.30 -0.78
CA ALA A 51 -12.54 -1.88 -0.89
C ALA A 51 -11.63 -1.11 -1.89
N TRP A 52 -10.62 -1.77 -2.46
CA TRP A 52 -9.64 -1.20 -3.38
C TRP A 52 -9.94 -1.62 -4.83
N LYS A 53 -9.25 -1.05 -5.83
CA LYS A 53 -9.44 -1.43 -7.24
C LYS A 53 -8.25 -2.18 -7.82
N ARG A 54 -7.12 -1.51 -7.98
CA ARG A 54 -5.91 -2.12 -8.57
C ARG A 54 -4.69 -1.32 -8.19
N GLY A 55 -3.62 -2.02 -7.83
CA GLY A 55 -2.42 -1.32 -7.42
C GLY A 55 -1.26 -2.22 -7.03
N VAL A 56 -0.34 -1.64 -6.29
CA VAL A 56 0.87 -2.28 -5.74
C VAL A 56 1.00 -1.92 -4.26
N VAL A 57 1.38 -2.89 -3.44
CA VAL A 57 1.50 -2.70 -1.99
C VAL A 57 2.95 -2.89 -1.55
N TYR A 58 3.37 -2.04 -0.63
CA TYR A 58 4.65 -2.12 0.06
C TYR A 58 4.42 -2.20 1.56
N VAL A 59 5.13 -3.10 2.25
CA VAL A 59 5.15 -3.21 3.70
C VAL A 59 6.57 -2.98 4.17
N ASN A 60 6.77 -1.96 5.02
CA ASN A 60 8.10 -1.57 5.52
C ASN A 60 9.15 -1.38 4.41
N GLY A 61 8.72 -0.90 3.23
CA GLY A 61 9.58 -0.68 2.06
C GLY A 61 9.74 -1.90 1.14
N PHE A 62 9.27 -3.08 1.54
CA PHE A 62 9.28 -4.28 0.72
C PHE A 62 8.03 -4.37 -0.17
N ASN A 63 8.20 -4.56 -1.48
CA ASN A 63 7.09 -4.72 -2.42
C ASN A 63 6.47 -6.13 -2.29
N ILE A 64 5.24 -6.23 -1.79
CA ILE A 64 4.55 -7.52 -1.61
C ILE A 64 3.76 -7.96 -2.86
N GLY A 65 3.72 -7.13 -3.90
CA GLY A 65 3.14 -7.46 -5.20
C GLY A 65 1.97 -6.59 -5.62
N ARG A 66 1.25 -7.07 -6.64
CA ARG A 66 0.14 -6.39 -7.30
C ARG A 66 -1.19 -6.97 -6.82
N TYR A 67 -2.20 -6.13 -6.65
CA TYR A 67 -3.56 -6.57 -6.37
C TYR A 67 -4.54 -6.11 -7.45
N PHE A 68 -5.66 -6.83 -7.55
CA PHE A 68 -6.79 -6.44 -8.38
C PHE A 68 -8.08 -7.01 -7.74
N SER A 69 -9.05 -6.15 -7.44
CA SER A 69 -10.29 -6.59 -6.78
C SER A 69 -11.26 -7.35 -7.69
N GLY A 70 -10.92 -7.51 -8.98
CA GLY A 70 -11.61 -8.45 -9.87
C GLY A 70 -11.35 -9.92 -9.55
N GLY A 71 -10.48 -10.23 -8.58
CA GLY A 71 -10.26 -11.60 -8.10
C GLY A 71 -9.33 -12.44 -9.00
N PRO A 72 -9.23 -13.77 -8.72
CA PRO A 72 -9.93 -14.49 -7.67
C PRO A 72 -9.39 -14.21 -6.26
N GLN A 73 -8.17 -13.70 -6.12
CA GLN A 73 -7.58 -13.38 -4.82
C GLN A 73 -8.02 -11.99 -4.35
N LEU A 74 -8.66 -11.91 -3.17
CA LEU A 74 -9.21 -10.67 -2.60
C LEU A 74 -8.47 -10.21 -1.33
N THR A 75 -7.29 -10.77 -1.09
CA THR A 75 -6.37 -10.40 -0.01
C THR A 75 -4.91 -10.52 -0.44
N MET A 76 -4.03 -9.69 0.13
CA MET A 76 -2.59 -9.79 -0.10
C MET A 76 -1.89 -10.34 1.14
N TYR A 77 -1.18 -11.46 1.00
CA TYR A 77 -0.42 -12.04 2.11
C TYR A 77 0.74 -11.14 2.55
N ILE A 78 0.87 -10.93 3.86
CA ILE A 78 1.95 -10.21 4.51
C ILE A 78 2.64 -11.18 5.48
N PRO A 79 3.84 -11.67 5.13
CA PRO A 79 4.65 -12.48 6.02
C PRO A 79 5.03 -11.74 7.30
N ALA A 80 4.97 -12.42 8.45
CA ALA A 80 5.40 -11.90 9.74
C ALA A 80 6.82 -11.31 9.73
N PRO A 81 7.82 -11.87 9.00
CA PRO A 81 9.16 -11.29 8.93
C PRO A 81 9.24 -9.91 8.26
N LEU A 82 8.21 -9.48 7.52
CA LEU A 82 8.13 -8.12 6.98
C LEU A 82 7.60 -7.12 8.02
N LEU A 83 7.07 -7.59 9.15
CA LEU A 83 6.57 -6.79 10.25
C LEU A 83 7.60 -6.70 11.38
N ARG A 84 7.46 -5.69 12.23
CA ARG A 84 8.34 -5.46 13.39
C ARG A 84 7.55 -4.95 14.59
N ALA A 85 8.10 -5.17 15.78
CA ALA A 85 7.62 -4.49 16.98
C ALA A 85 7.85 -2.98 16.85
N GLY A 86 6.90 -2.17 17.29
CA GLY A 86 6.88 -0.73 17.08
C GLY A 86 6.22 -0.34 15.75
N GLN A 87 6.73 0.71 15.12
CA GLN A 87 6.11 1.32 13.95
C GLN A 87 6.31 0.47 12.67
N ASN A 88 5.21 0.22 11.99
CA ASN A 88 5.15 -0.37 10.67
C ASN A 88 4.53 0.60 9.69
N THR A 89 4.91 0.49 8.41
CA THR A 89 4.34 1.31 7.33
C THR A 89 3.78 0.41 6.25
N ILE A 90 2.54 0.68 5.83
CA ILE A 90 1.98 0.19 4.58
C ILE A 90 1.92 1.36 3.60
N MET A 91 2.45 1.16 2.40
CA MET A 91 2.30 2.08 1.28
C MET A 91 1.55 1.39 0.16
N ILE A 92 0.51 2.04 -0.35
CA ILE A 92 -0.32 1.51 -1.43
C ILE A 92 -0.30 2.51 -2.57
N PHE A 93 0.15 2.06 -3.73
CA PHE A 93 -0.03 2.80 -4.97
C PHE A 93 -1.30 2.27 -5.65
N GLU A 94 -2.41 2.98 -5.44
CA GLU A 94 -3.73 2.68 -6.03
C GLU A 94 -3.89 3.46 -7.33
N HIS A 95 -4.37 2.80 -8.37
CA HIS A 95 -4.42 3.36 -9.72
C HIS A 95 -5.74 4.08 -10.05
N TYR A 96 -6.84 3.77 -9.36
CA TYR A 96 -8.17 4.27 -9.71
C TYR A 96 -8.80 5.07 -8.58
N VAL A 97 -9.22 4.40 -7.50
CA VAL A 97 -9.89 5.04 -6.36
C VAL A 97 -9.36 4.44 -5.07
N ASN A 98 -8.93 5.29 -4.15
CA ASN A 98 -8.46 4.87 -2.84
C ASN A 98 -9.62 4.36 -1.97
N ALA A 99 -9.36 3.35 -1.15
CA ALA A 99 -10.29 2.92 -0.13
C ALA A 99 -10.29 3.89 1.07
N PRO A 100 -11.37 3.95 1.85
CA PRO A 100 -11.45 4.79 3.05
C PRO A 100 -10.60 4.25 4.21
N THR A 101 -10.34 2.94 4.26
CA THR A 101 -9.59 2.29 5.35
C THR A 101 -8.68 1.18 4.83
N ILE A 102 -7.63 0.88 5.61
CA ILE A 102 -6.77 -0.29 5.44
C ILE A 102 -7.13 -1.28 6.55
N GLN A 103 -7.41 -2.53 6.19
CA GLN A 103 -7.77 -3.59 7.14
C GLN A 103 -6.84 -4.79 6.95
N LEU A 104 -6.43 -5.38 8.07
CA LEU A 104 -5.63 -6.60 8.13
C LEU A 104 -6.49 -7.72 8.68
N LEU A 105 -6.46 -8.88 8.03
CA LEU A 105 -7.26 -10.06 8.33
C LEU A 105 -6.37 -11.21 8.80
N THR A 106 -6.96 -12.18 9.49
CA THR A 106 -6.29 -13.41 9.92
C THR A 106 -6.25 -14.48 8.83
N ASP A 107 -7.20 -14.43 7.90
CA ASP A 107 -7.40 -15.47 6.89
C ASP A 107 -7.51 -14.86 5.49
N PRO A 108 -7.06 -15.58 4.44
CA PRO A 108 -7.19 -15.12 3.07
C PRO A 108 -8.64 -15.17 2.60
N ILE A 109 -9.01 -14.22 1.75
CA ILE A 109 -10.29 -14.21 1.03
C ILE A 109 -10.05 -14.43 -0.45
N PHE A 110 -10.83 -15.33 -1.02
CA PHE A 110 -10.94 -15.59 -2.45
C PHE A 110 -12.39 -15.38 -2.91
N LEU A 111 -12.58 -15.09 -4.21
CA LEU A 111 -13.89 -14.97 -4.85
C LEU A 111 -14.56 -16.35 -5.03
#